data_AF-A0A176RXF9-F1
#
_entry.id   AF-A0A176RXF9-F1
#
_cell.length_a   1.000
_cell.length_b   1.000
_cell.length_c   1.000
_cell.angle_alpha   90.00
_cell.angle_beta   90.00
_cell.angle_gamma   90.00
#
_symmetry.space_group_name_H-M   'P 1'
#
loop_
_entity.id
_entity.type
_entity.pdbx_description
1 polymer ?
#
loop_
_entity_poly.entity_id
_entity_poly.type
_entity_poly.pdbx_seq_one_letter_code
_entity_poly.pdbx_strand_id
1 'polypeptide(L)'
;ELPPIVPRAEGEPLVWSFAQQRLWFLAQLEGQSAAYNMPAALRLTGQLNETALQRALTALIQRHDSLRLCFPVLDGEATVQRSEVYNPLSVTDLSQLSSREQQSQVTEWTANHAQTPFDLSTGPLLSLRLLKLSQQEQILLFNMHHIISDGWSIGVLIRDLRQLYNAYAQN
;
A
#
# COMPACT_ATOMS: atom_id res chain seq x y z
N GLU A 1 25.57 -4.24 -26.91
CA GLU A 1 25.53 -3.82 -25.50
C GLU A 1 24.19 -3.16 -25.23
N LEU A 2 23.60 -3.36 -24.05
CA LEU A 2 22.35 -2.68 -23.69
C LEU A 2 22.65 -1.23 -23.31
N PRO A 3 21.76 -0.27 -23.62
CA PRO A 3 21.94 1.11 -23.23
C PRO A 3 22.04 1.23 -21.69
N PRO A 4 22.79 2.23 -21.18
CA PRO A 4 22.92 2.45 -19.75
C PRO A 4 21.58 2.86 -19.14
N ILE A 5 21.35 2.43 -17.89
CA ILE A 5 20.20 2.87 -17.10
C ILE A 5 20.45 4.32 -16.67
N VAL A 6 19.66 5.24 -17.20
CA VAL A 6 19.72 6.67 -16.88
C VAL A 6 18.46 7.10 -16.15
N PRO A 7 18.55 8.09 -15.22
CA PRO A 7 17.37 8.70 -14.64
C PRO A 7 16.48 9.28 -15.74
N ARG A 8 15.17 9.12 -15.57
CA ARG A 8 14.21 9.73 -16.48
C ARG A 8 14.20 11.24 -16.32
N ALA A 9 14.13 11.98 -17.41
CA ALA A 9 14.06 13.43 -17.35
C ALA A 9 12.74 13.90 -16.73
N GLU A 10 12.80 15.01 -16.01
CA GLU A 10 11.63 15.62 -15.39
C GLU A 10 10.64 16.09 -16.48
N GLY A 11 9.37 15.68 -16.36
CA GLY A 11 8.32 16.04 -17.33
C GLY A 11 8.16 15.10 -18.52
N GLU A 12 9.02 14.08 -18.70
CA GLU A 12 8.72 13.02 -19.67
C GLU A 12 7.42 12.30 -19.30
N PRO A 13 6.65 11.74 -20.24
CA PRO A 13 5.40 11.02 -19.96
C PRO A 13 5.66 9.65 -19.34
N LEU A 14 4.84 9.27 -18.35
CA LEU A 14 4.97 7.97 -17.70
C LEU A 14 4.58 6.85 -18.68
N VAL A 15 5.45 5.84 -18.77
CA VAL A 15 5.24 4.67 -19.63
C VAL A 15 5.03 3.46 -18.74
N TRP A 16 3.96 2.73 -19.01
CA TRP A 16 3.65 1.48 -18.32
C TRP A 16 4.64 0.42 -18.77
N SER A 17 5.06 -0.44 -17.84
CA SER A 17 5.72 -1.68 -18.21
C SER A 17 4.73 -2.65 -18.88
N PHE A 18 5.24 -3.64 -19.62
CA PHE A 18 4.41 -4.72 -20.16
C PHE A 18 3.60 -5.47 -19.09
N ALA A 19 4.19 -5.65 -17.90
CA ALA A 19 3.49 -6.26 -16.77
C ALA A 19 2.29 -5.43 -16.32
N GLN A 20 2.44 -4.10 -16.28
CA GLN A 20 1.36 -3.19 -15.92
C GLN A 20 0.25 -3.16 -16.97
N GLN A 21 0.61 -3.13 -18.27
CA GLN A 21 -0.37 -3.22 -19.37
C GLN A 21 -1.21 -4.51 -19.28
N ARG A 22 -0.56 -5.65 -19.04
CA ARG A 22 -1.23 -6.95 -18.87
C ARG A 22 -2.20 -6.92 -17.69
N LEU A 23 -1.75 -6.45 -16.52
CA LEU A 23 -2.59 -6.43 -15.31
C LEU A 23 -3.77 -5.48 -15.44
N TRP A 24 -3.58 -4.33 -16.10
CA TRP A 24 -4.68 -3.42 -16.39
C TRP A 24 -5.72 -4.02 -17.34
N PHE A 25 -5.27 -4.67 -18.41
CA PHE A 25 -6.16 -5.37 -19.33
C PHE A 25 -6.99 -6.44 -18.61
N LEU A 26 -6.37 -7.22 -17.74
CA LEU A 26 -7.07 -8.21 -16.91
C LEU A 26 -8.09 -7.55 -15.98
N ALA A 27 -7.74 -6.43 -15.35
CA ALA A 27 -8.67 -5.67 -14.52
C ALA A 27 -9.89 -5.14 -15.31
N GLN A 28 -9.73 -4.77 -16.58
CA GLN A 28 -10.87 -4.36 -17.42
C GLN A 28 -11.83 -5.53 -17.73
N LEU A 29 -11.32 -6.76 -17.83
CA LEU A 29 -12.14 -7.95 -18.08
C LEU A 29 -12.88 -8.44 -16.83
N GLU A 30 -12.22 -8.36 -15.67
CA GLU A 30 -12.74 -8.86 -14.40
C GLU A 30 -13.63 -7.85 -13.66
N GLY A 31 -13.54 -6.55 -14.01
CA GLY A 31 -14.21 -5.48 -13.29
C GLY A 31 -13.58 -5.21 -11.92
N GLN A 32 -14.38 -4.77 -10.95
CA GLN A 32 -13.90 -4.55 -9.58
C GLN A 32 -13.66 -5.89 -8.88
N SER A 33 -12.40 -6.34 -8.90
CA SER A 33 -11.94 -7.63 -8.39
C SER A 33 -10.78 -7.45 -7.41
N ALA A 34 -10.70 -8.35 -6.42
CA ALA A 34 -9.57 -8.44 -5.48
C ALA A 34 -8.52 -9.47 -5.90
N ALA A 35 -8.65 -10.09 -7.09
CA ALA A 35 -7.80 -11.20 -7.54
C ALA A 35 -6.30 -10.86 -7.59
N TYR A 36 -5.96 -9.59 -7.80
CA TYR A 36 -4.58 -9.10 -7.85
C TYR A 36 -4.19 -8.26 -6.63
N ASN A 37 -4.95 -8.36 -5.55
CA ASN A 37 -4.54 -7.81 -4.27
C ASN A 37 -3.38 -8.62 -3.69
N MET A 38 -2.48 -7.92 -2.99
CA MET A 38 -1.35 -8.49 -2.27
C MET A 38 -1.48 -8.18 -0.77
N PRO A 39 -2.40 -8.86 -0.06
CA PRO A 39 -2.61 -8.61 1.36
C PRO A 39 -1.49 -9.22 2.22
N ALA A 40 -1.13 -8.52 3.29
CA ALA A 40 -0.25 -8.99 4.35
C ALA A 40 -0.69 -8.44 5.71
N ALA A 41 -0.28 -9.09 6.79
CA ALA A 41 -0.51 -8.61 8.15
C ALA A 41 0.78 -8.70 8.96
N LEU A 42 1.09 -7.63 9.69
CA LEU A 42 2.23 -7.58 10.62
C LEU A 42 1.71 -7.48 12.04
N ARG A 43 2.15 -8.37 12.92
CA ARG A 43 1.93 -8.22 14.36
C ARG A 43 3.01 -7.32 14.92
N LEU A 44 2.60 -6.23 15.54
CA LEU A 44 3.46 -5.25 16.18
C LEU A 44 3.32 -5.43 17.70
N THR A 45 4.46 -5.57 18.38
CA THR A 45 4.53 -5.73 19.83
C THR A 45 5.33 -4.58 20.45
N GLY A 46 4.92 -4.18 21.65
CA GLY A 46 5.47 -3.02 22.34
C GLY A 46 4.62 -1.76 22.14
N GLN A 47 5.09 -0.65 22.70
CA GLN A 47 4.47 0.66 22.50
C GLN A 47 4.78 1.17 21.09
N LEU A 48 3.73 1.34 20.29
CA LEU A 48 3.82 1.89 18.95
C LEU A 48 3.74 3.43 19.00
N ASN A 49 4.74 4.11 18.43
CA ASN A 49 4.65 5.55 18.18
C ASN A 49 3.84 5.78 16.89
N GLU A 50 2.53 5.98 17.03
CA GLU A 50 1.60 6.15 15.90
C GLU A 50 1.98 7.35 15.01
N THR A 51 2.44 8.46 15.60
CA THR A 51 2.90 9.63 14.86
C THR A 51 4.14 9.31 14.02
N ALA A 52 5.11 8.57 14.57
CA ALA A 52 6.28 8.12 13.83
C ALA A 52 5.90 7.16 12.70
N LEU A 53 4.94 6.25 12.92
CA LEU A 53 4.43 5.37 11.88
C LEU A 53 3.78 6.15 10.73
N GLN A 54 2.92 7.12 11.03
CA GLN A 54 2.28 7.96 10.01
C GLN A 54 3.30 8.75 9.19
N ARG A 55 4.31 9.35 9.85
CA ARG A 55 5.40 10.06 9.18
C ARG A 55 6.24 9.11 8.31
N ALA A 56 6.55 7.92 8.82
CA ALA A 56 7.30 6.91 8.09
C ALA A 56 6.56 6.44 6.84
N LEU A 57 5.25 6.20 6.91
CA LEU A 57 4.43 5.82 5.76
C LEU A 57 4.36 6.93 4.71
N THR A 58 4.18 8.17 5.15
CA THR A 58 4.18 9.35 4.25
C THR A 58 5.52 9.47 3.52
N ALA A 59 6.64 9.34 4.23
CA ALA A 59 7.98 9.37 3.65
C ALA A 59 8.24 8.17 2.72
N LEU A 60 7.71 6.98 3.05
CA LEU A 60 7.79 5.80 2.19
C LEU A 60 7.10 6.04 0.85
N ILE A 61 5.87 6.58 0.88
CA ILE A 61 5.10 6.92 -0.33
C ILE A 61 5.78 8.02 -1.14
N GLN A 62 6.41 8.99 -0.47
CA GLN A 62 7.19 10.02 -1.14
C GLN A 62 8.43 9.45 -1.83
N ARG A 63 9.09 8.47 -1.22
CA ARG A 63 10.31 7.82 -1.73
C ARG A 63 10.03 6.86 -2.89
N HIS A 64 8.90 6.16 -2.87
CA HIS A 64 8.57 5.11 -3.84
C HIS A 64 7.45 5.57 -4.78
N ASP A 65 7.82 6.08 -5.94
CA ASP A 65 6.87 6.59 -6.94
C ASP A 65 5.80 5.59 -7.36
N SER A 66 6.12 4.28 -7.36
CA SER A 66 5.15 3.24 -7.72
C SER A 66 3.92 3.24 -6.80
N LEU A 67 4.08 3.60 -5.52
CA LEU A 67 2.99 3.65 -4.54
C LEU A 67 1.99 4.78 -4.82
N ARG A 68 2.34 5.71 -5.71
CA ARG A 68 1.50 6.85 -6.08
C ARG A 68 0.93 6.73 -7.49
N LEU A 69 1.13 5.59 -8.16
CA LEU A 69 0.62 5.42 -9.51
C LEU A 69 -0.86 5.09 -9.53
N CYS A 70 -1.57 5.68 -10.49
CA CYS A 70 -2.88 5.26 -10.95
C CYS A 70 -2.90 5.18 -12.49
N PHE A 71 -3.99 4.65 -13.02
CA PHE A 71 -4.09 4.09 -14.36
C PHE A 71 -5.38 4.51 -15.07
N PRO A 72 -5.66 5.82 -15.23
CA PRO A 72 -6.88 6.31 -15.85
C PRO A 72 -6.88 6.13 -17.36
N VAL A 73 -8.08 6.13 -17.94
CA VAL A 73 -8.29 6.26 -19.38
C VAL A 73 -8.55 7.73 -19.70
N LEU A 74 -7.70 8.34 -20.53
CA LEU A 74 -7.85 9.70 -21.01
C LEU A 74 -7.97 9.69 -22.53
N ASP A 75 -8.98 10.36 -23.06
CA ASP A 75 -9.25 10.42 -24.51
C ASP A 75 -9.32 9.04 -25.20
N GLY A 76 -9.77 8.02 -24.46
CA GLY A 76 -9.88 6.64 -24.94
C GLY A 76 -8.59 5.81 -24.84
N GLU A 77 -7.49 6.39 -24.34
CA GLU A 77 -6.21 5.71 -24.17
C GLU A 77 -5.88 5.46 -22.69
N ALA A 78 -5.38 4.26 -22.39
CA ALA A 78 -4.91 3.94 -21.04
C ALA A 78 -3.59 4.65 -20.73
N THR A 79 -3.59 5.49 -19.69
CA THR A 79 -2.41 6.29 -19.27
C THR A 79 -2.01 5.96 -17.83
N VAL A 80 -0.74 6.19 -17.49
CA VAL A 80 -0.25 6.07 -16.11
C VAL A 80 0.01 7.46 -15.58
N GLN A 81 -0.50 7.74 -14.37
CA GLN A 81 -0.33 9.00 -13.69
C GLN A 81 0.26 8.78 -12.32
N ARG A 82 0.93 9.81 -11.79
CA ARG A 82 1.48 9.82 -10.45
C ARG A 82 0.74 10.86 -9.62
N SER A 83 0.05 10.40 -8.59
CA SER A 83 -0.66 11.24 -7.63
C SER A 83 0.28 11.91 -6.63
N GLU A 84 -0.28 12.85 -5.87
CA GLU A 84 0.40 13.47 -4.73
C GLU A 84 0.67 12.47 -3.60
N VAL A 85 1.53 12.86 -2.67
CA VAL A 85 1.79 12.07 -1.46
C VAL A 85 0.55 12.09 -0.58
N TYR A 86 0.16 10.94 -0.06
CA TYR A 86 -1.04 10.77 0.77
C TYR A 86 -0.74 9.96 2.04
N ASN A 87 -1.65 10.00 3.01
CA ASN A 87 -1.59 9.14 4.18
C ASN A 87 -2.40 7.86 3.92
N PRO A 88 -1.78 6.67 3.90
CA PRO A 88 -2.47 5.42 3.59
C PRO A 88 -3.09 4.75 4.83
N LEU A 89 -2.86 5.30 6.04
CA LEU A 89 -3.14 4.63 7.30
C LEU A 89 -4.52 4.99 7.86
N SER A 90 -5.35 3.97 8.04
CA SER A 90 -6.54 4.02 8.88
C SER A 90 -6.29 3.33 10.23
N VAL A 91 -6.95 3.78 11.30
CA VAL A 91 -6.81 3.19 12.65
C VAL A 91 -8.16 2.70 13.15
N THR A 92 -8.18 1.53 13.78
CA THR A 92 -9.34 0.97 14.47
C THR A 92 -8.91 0.52 15.86
N ASP A 93 -9.51 1.12 16.88
CA ASP A 93 -9.24 0.76 18.26
C ASP A 93 -10.19 -0.36 18.71
N LEU A 94 -9.63 -1.53 18.98
CA LEU A 94 -10.34 -2.70 19.51
C LEU A 94 -9.99 -2.96 20.98
N SER A 95 -9.19 -2.10 21.61
CA SER A 95 -8.63 -2.34 22.94
C SER A 95 -9.67 -2.38 24.07
N GLN A 96 -10.87 -1.85 23.82
CA GLN A 96 -11.98 -1.86 24.77
C GLN A 96 -12.88 -3.09 24.65
N LEU A 97 -12.66 -3.96 23.65
CA LEU A 97 -13.43 -5.17 23.44
C LEU A 97 -12.88 -6.34 24.25
N SER A 98 -13.72 -7.34 24.56
CA SER A 98 -13.23 -8.59 25.13
C SER A 98 -12.34 -9.33 24.14
N SER A 99 -11.45 -10.21 24.62
CA SER A 99 -10.52 -10.97 23.75
C SER A 99 -11.24 -11.78 22.67
N ARG A 100 -12.44 -12.31 22.96
CA ARG A 100 -13.26 -13.04 21.99
C ARG A 100 -13.78 -12.12 20.88
N GLU A 101 -14.28 -10.94 21.25
CA GLU A 101 -14.76 -9.94 20.29
C GLU A 101 -13.60 -9.39 19.46
N GLN A 102 -12.46 -9.10 20.08
CA GLN A 102 -11.23 -8.71 19.37
C GLN A 102 -10.85 -9.72 18.31
N GLN A 103 -10.82 -11.02 18.63
CA GLN A 103 -10.46 -12.05 17.67
C GLN A 103 -11.45 -12.13 16.49
N SER A 104 -12.74 -11.98 16.77
CA SER A 104 -13.78 -11.94 15.73
C SER A 104 -13.57 -10.73 14.81
N GLN A 105 -13.38 -9.54 15.40
CA GLN A 105 -13.17 -8.29 14.67
C GLN A 105 -11.87 -8.32 13.85
N VAL A 106 -10.78 -8.85 14.39
CA VAL A 106 -9.51 -9.00 13.65
C VAL A 106 -9.71 -9.87 12.42
N THR A 107 -10.44 -10.98 12.55
CA THR A 107 -10.73 -11.89 11.43
C THR A 107 -11.53 -11.17 10.34
N GLU A 108 -12.59 -10.47 10.73
CA GLU A 108 -13.45 -9.72 9.83
C GLU A 108 -12.69 -8.59 9.11
N TRP A 109 -11.95 -7.76 9.87
CA TRP A 109 -11.14 -6.69 9.29
C TRP A 109 -10.08 -7.22 8.35
N THR A 110 -9.42 -8.33 8.69
CA THR A 110 -8.39 -8.94 7.83
C THR A 110 -8.99 -9.42 6.51
N ALA A 111 -10.12 -10.15 6.57
CA ALA A 111 -10.80 -10.66 5.39
C ALA A 111 -11.32 -9.52 4.50
N ASN A 112 -12.00 -8.53 5.10
CA ASN A 112 -12.54 -7.39 4.37
C ASN A 112 -11.43 -6.54 3.74
N HIS A 113 -10.34 -6.27 4.47
CA HIS A 113 -9.20 -5.51 3.97
C HIS A 113 -8.52 -6.20 2.79
N ALA A 114 -8.39 -7.53 2.84
CA ALA A 114 -7.83 -8.33 1.74
C ALA A 114 -8.73 -8.35 0.49
N GLN A 115 -10.04 -8.37 0.68
CA GLN A 115 -11.03 -8.49 -0.40
C GLN A 115 -11.55 -7.15 -0.94
N THR A 116 -11.12 -6.02 -0.36
CA THR A 116 -11.50 -4.70 -0.86
C THR A 116 -10.82 -4.46 -2.22
N PRO A 117 -11.57 -4.32 -3.33
CA PRO A 117 -10.97 -4.06 -4.63
C PRO A 117 -10.41 -2.64 -4.69
N PHE A 118 -9.37 -2.45 -5.49
CA PHE A 118 -8.82 -1.12 -5.79
C PHE A 118 -9.39 -0.60 -7.12
N ASP A 119 -9.74 0.69 -7.17
CA ASP A 119 -10.01 1.37 -8.42
C ASP A 119 -8.68 1.83 -9.05
N LEU A 120 -8.26 1.13 -10.11
CA LEU A 120 -7.01 1.44 -10.81
C LEU A 120 -7.01 2.84 -11.42
N SER A 121 -8.17 3.39 -11.78
CA SER A 121 -8.26 4.67 -12.48
C SER A 121 -7.93 5.86 -11.57
N THR A 122 -8.34 5.79 -10.31
CA THR A 122 -8.21 6.90 -9.35
C THR A 122 -7.13 6.66 -8.30
N GLY A 123 -6.86 5.40 -7.94
CA GLY A 123 -6.05 5.07 -6.77
C GLY A 123 -6.61 5.66 -5.47
N PRO A 124 -5.83 5.69 -4.38
CA PRO A 124 -4.53 5.04 -4.21
C PRO A 124 -4.59 3.51 -4.26
N LEU A 125 -3.49 2.88 -4.66
CA LEU A 125 -3.40 1.42 -4.84
C LEU A 125 -2.65 0.69 -3.72
N LEU A 126 -2.43 1.39 -2.61
CA LEU A 126 -1.90 0.89 -1.35
C LEU A 126 -2.78 1.42 -0.21
N SER A 127 -3.19 0.52 0.68
CA SER A 127 -4.01 0.81 1.86
C SER A 127 -3.48 0.06 3.09
N LEU A 128 -3.43 0.76 4.23
CA LEU A 128 -3.03 0.17 5.50
C LEU A 128 -4.09 0.41 6.58
N ARG A 129 -4.25 -0.57 7.46
CA ARG A 129 -5.11 -0.46 8.64
C ARG A 129 -4.39 -0.95 9.88
N LEU A 130 -4.31 -0.10 10.90
CA LEU A 130 -3.83 -0.45 12.22
C LEU A 130 -4.99 -0.86 13.12
N LEU A 131 -5.02 -2.12 13.54
CA LEU A 131 -5.94 -2.63 14.55
C LEU A 131 -5.22 -2.59 15.91
N LYS A 132 -5.70 -1.76 16.84
CA LYS A 132 -5.12 -1.66 18.19
C LYS A 132 -5.80 -2.67 19.11
N LEU A 133 -5.06 -3.66 19.61
CA LEU A 133 -5.58 -4.67 20.52
C LEU A 133 -5.30 -4.31 21.99
N SER A 134 -4.17 -3.66 22.23
CA SER A 134 -3.81 -3.07 23.52
C SER A 134 -2.76 -1.98 23.35
N GLN A 135 -2.26 -1.42 24.46
CA GLN A 135 -1.10 -0.52 24.44
C GLN A 135 0.19 -1.18 23.95
N GLN A 136 0.28 -2.51 24.01
CA GLN A 136 1.49 -3.29 23.71
C GLN A 136 1.34 -4.20 22.49
N GLU A 137 0.16 -4.22 21.86
CA GLU A 137 -0.11 -5.13 20.77
C GLU A 137 -1.04 -4.50 19.73
N GLN A 138 -0.59 -4.52 18.48
CA GLN A 138 -1.35 -4.05 17.34
C GLN A 138 -1.14 -4.99 16.14
N ILE A 139 -2.08 -4.96 15.21
CA ILE A 139 -1.95 -5.63 13.91
C ILE A 139 -2.00 -4.56 12.83
N LEU A 140 -0.95 -4.46 12.04
CA LEU A 140 -0.91 -3.63 10.85
C LEU A 140 -1.28 -4.48 9.64
N LEU A 141 -2.49 -4.29 9.14
CA LEU A 141 -2.94 -4.84 7.87
C LEU A 141 -2.39 -3.98 6.74
N PHE A 142 -1.93 -4.64 5.69
CA PHE A 142 -1.36 -4.06 4.50
C PHE A 142 -2.03 -4.69 3.29
N ASN A 143 -2.44 -3.89 2.31
CA ASN A 143 -2.91 -4.40 1.04
C ASN A 143 -2.53 -3.43 -0.08
N MET A 144 -2.15 -3.97 -1.23
CA MET A 144 -1.81 -3.21 -2.42
C MET A 144 -2.17 -3.99 -3.67
N HIS A 145 -2.36 -3.29 -4.78
CA HIS A 145 -2.57 -3.95 -6.06
C HIS A 145 -1.23 -4.39 -6.69
N HIS A 146 -1.18 -5.58 -7.27
CA HIS A 146 0.03 -6.14 -7.90
C HIS A 146 0.55 -5.28 -9.08
N ILE A 147 -0.26 -4.39 -9.63
CA ILE A 147 0.17 -3.47 -10.70
C ILE A 147 1.24 -2.45 -10.24
N ILE A 148 1.34 -2.18 -8.94
CA ILE A 148 2.31 -1.22 -8.37
C ILE A 148 3.45 -1.87 -7.59
N SER A 149 3.47 -3.21 -7.49
CA SER A 149 4.44 -3.93 -6.66
C SER A 149 4.55 -5.41 -7.05
N ASP A 150 5.44 -6.14 -6.40
CA ASP A 150 5.64 -7.58 -6.54
C ASP A 150 6.15 -8.18 -5.22
N GLY A 151 6.28 -9.50 -5.17
CA GLY A 151 6.68 -10.22 -3.95
C GLY A 151 8.07 -9.84 -3.44
N TRP A 152 9.00 -9.46 -4.33
CA TRP A 152 10.34 -8.99 -3.93
C TRP A 152 10.29 -7.57 -3.40
N SER A 153 9.58 -6.68 -4.09
CA SER A 153 9.41 -5.27 -3.75
C SER A 153 8.77 -5.08 -2.38
N ILE A 154 7.87 -5.98 -1.94
CA ILE A 154 7.32 -5.96 -0.57
C ILE A 154 8.42 -6.03 0.49
N GLY A 155 9.44 -6.88 0.31
CA GLY A 155 10.57 -6.97 1.24
C GLY A 155 11.41 -5.70 1.30
N VAL A 156 11.52 -4.97 0.19
CA VAL A 156 12.16 -3.65 0.15
C VAL A 156 11.32 -2.61 0.91
N LEU A 157 10.01 -2.56 0.66
CA LEU A 157 9.10 -1.62 1.33
C LEU A 157 9.06 -1.82 2.85
N ILE A 158 9.02 -3.07 3.33
CA ILE A 158 9.05 -3.36 4.78
C ILE A 158 10.37 -2.90 5.41
N ARG A 159 11.50 -3.11 4.72
CA ARG A 159 12.82 -2.67 5.20
C ARG A 159 12.90 -1.15 5.31
N ASP A 160 12.47 -0.44 4.26
CA ASP A 160 12.46 1.02 4.22
C ASP A 160 11.51 1.59 5.29
N LEU A 161 10.31 1.01 5.45
CA LEU A 161 9.37 1.41 6.49
C LEU A 161 9.98 1.29 7.89
N ARG A 162 10.68 0.20 8.19
CA ARG A 162 11.36 0.01 9.48
C ARG A 162 12.43 1.07 9.73
N GLN A 163 13.24 1.39 8.72
CA GLN A 163 14.28 2.42 8.83
C GLN A 163 13.67 3.80 9.07
N LEU A 164 12.64 4.16 8.29
CA LEU A 164 11.93 5.42 8.42
C LEU A 164 11.23 5.54 9.78
N TYR A 165 10.56 4.48 10.23
CA TYR A 165 9.91 4.44 11.54
C TYR A 165 10.92 4.68 12.67
N ASN A 166 12.05 3.96 12.67
CA ASN A 166 13.07 4.13 13.70
C ASN A 166 13.63 5.56 13.71
N ALA A 167 13.86 6.16 12.53
CA ALA A 167 14.33 7.54 12.43
C ALA A 167 13.30 8.55 12.98
N TYR A 168 12.01 8.37 12.71
CA TYR A 168 10.97 9.26 13.24
C TYR A 168 10.60 9.00 14.70
N ALA A 169 10.85 7.81 15.23
CA ALA A 169 10.59 7.47 16.64
C ALA A 169 11.70 7.96 17.59
N GLN A 170 12.91 8.21 17.06
CA GLN A 170 14.05 8.74 17.81
C GLN A 170 14.13 10.27 17.86
N ASN A 171 13.36 10.96 17.01
CA ASN A 171 13.26 12.43 16.94
C ASN A 171 11.99 12.92 17.63
#